data_AF-A0ABD3CRX1-F1
#
_entry.id   AF-A0ABD3CRX1-F1
#
_cell.length_a   1.000
_cell.length_b   1.000
_cell.length_c   1.000
_cell.angle_alpha   90.00
_cell.angle_beta   90.00
_cell.angle_gamma   90.00
#
_symmetry.space_group_name_H-M   'P 1'
#
loop_
_entity.id
_entity.type
_entity.pdbx_description
1 polymer ?
#
loop_
_entity_poly.entity_id
_entity_poly.type
_entity_poly.pdbx_seq_one_letter_code
_entity_poly.pdbx_strand_id
1 'polypeptide(L)'
;MKIKDVIVESDCLLAILMLTTKSQNCFWTVSPILDKIFKIWHCWPNWRFKYVPRLANRAPHALAHWAAFCNFEGVLPLNIVPVSVFCDVGYPLLVSTRV
;
A
#
# COMPACT_ATOMS: atom_id res chain seq x y z
N MET A 1 -18.82 -0.45 -4.47
CA MET A 1 -18.51 0.63 -3.50
C MET A 1 -17.36 1.45 -4.04
N LYS A 2 -17.54 2.77 -4.26
CA LYS A 2 -16.45 3.67 -4.69
C LYS A 2 -15.93 4.40 -3.46
N ILE A 3 -14.68 4.15 -3.07
CA ILE A 3 -14.03 4.93 -2.01
C ILE A 3 -13.74 6.31 -2.60
N LYS A 4 -14.39 7.34 -2.06
CA LYS A 4 -14.40 8.67 -2.68
C LYS A 4 -13.13 9.46 -2.40
N ASP A 5 -12.52 9.29 -1.23
CA ASP A 5 -11.30 10.00 -0.83
C ASP A 5 -10.32 9.03 -0.19
N VAL A 6 -9.24 8.70 -0.90
CA VAL A 6 -8.20 7.77 -0.41
C VAL A 6 -6.89 8.52 -0.28
N ILE A 7 -6.29 8.43 0.89
CA ILE A 7 -4.90 8.86 1.11
C ILE A 7 -4.07 7.58 1.27
N VAL A 8 -3.15 7.37 0.35
CA VAL A 8 -2.16 6.30 0.43
C VAL A 8 -0.92 6.86 1.12
N GLU A 9 -0.64 6.34 2.31
CA GLU A 9 0.51 6.73 3.11
C GLU A 9 1.65 5.73 2.92
N SER A 10 2.88 6.23 2.81
CA SER A 10 4.08 5.39 2.73
C SER A 10 5.28 6.12 3.36
N ASP A 11 6.19 5.34 3.91
CA ASP A 11 7.49 5.80 4.39
C ASP A 11 8.60 5.71 3.33
N CYS A 12 8.28 5.25 2.13
CA CYS A 12 9.20 5.30 0.99
C CYS A 12 9.09 6.66 0.30
N LEU A 13 9.94 7.61 0.71
CA LEU A 13 9.96 8.96 0.15
C LEU A 13 10.10 8.95 -1.38
N LEU A 14 10.98 8.09 -1.91
CA LEU A 14 11.19 7.99 -3.36
C LEU A 14 9.92 7.55 -4.09
N ALA A 15 9.18 6.57 -3.56
CA ALA A 15 7.93 6.12 -4.17
C ALA A 15 6.88 7.23 -4.17
N ILE A 16 6.72 7.95 -3.05
CA ILE A 16 5.80 9.08 -2.94
C ILE A 16 6.17 10.19 -3.92
N LEU A 17 7.46 10.53 -4.05
CA LEU A 17 7.92 11.54 -5.01
C LEU A 17 7.62 11.13 -6.45
N MET A 18 7.89 9.88 -6.83
CA MET A 18 7.60 9.38 -8.18
C MET A 18 6.10 9.41 -8.49
N LEU A 19 5.26 9.02 -7.53
CA LEU A 19 3.81 8.99 -7.69
C LEU A 19 3.19 10.40 -7.75
N THR A 20 3.71 11.34 -6.96
CA THR A 20 3.20 12.72 -6.91
C THR A 20 3.66 13.56 -8.09
N THR A 21 4.93 13.43 -8.51
CA THR A 21 5.49 14.18 -9.64
C THR A 21 5.10 13.61 -11.00
N LYS A 22 4.54 12.37 -11.04
CA LYS A 22 4.31 11.61 -12.27
C LYS A 22 5.56 11.55 -13.16
N SER A 23 6.74 11.57 -12.54
CA SER A 23 8.01 11.62 -13.25
C SER A 23 8.21 10.35 -14.07
N GLN A 24 8.49 10.50 -15.36
CA GLN A 24 8.85 9.41 -16.25
C GLN A 24 10.32 8.99 -16.09
N ASN A 25 11.13 9.78 -15.37
CA ASN A 25 12.53 9.48 -15.07
C ASN A 25 12.62 8.55 -13.84
N CYS A 26 11.99 7.39 -13.93
CA CYS A 26 12.10 6.33 -12.93
C CYS A 26 13.09 5.26 -13.39
N PHE A 27 13.66 4.53 -12.44
CA PHE A 27 14.45 3.34 -12.76
C PHE A 27 13.56 2.33 -13.50
N TRP A 28 14.09 1.75 -14.58
CA TRP A 28 13.40 0.78 -15.44
C TRP A 28 12.77 -0.40 -14.68
N THR A 29 13.35 -0.79 -13.54
CA THR A 29 12.83 -1.84 -12.66
C THR A 29 11.52 -1.48 -11.96
N VAL A 30 11.25 -0.18 -11.78
CA VAL A 30 10.08 0.33 -11.06
C VAL A 30 8.97 0.77 -12.01
N SER A 31 9.29 1.09 -13.27
CA SER A 31 8.33 1.55 -14.28
C SER A 31 7.12 0.61 -14.44
N PRO A 32 7.27 -0.74 -14.53
CA PRO A 32 6.12 -1.63 -14.68
C PRO A 32 5.15 -1.60 -13.50
N ILE A 33 5.67 -1.32 -12.29
CA ILE A 33 4.87 -1.20 -11.07
C ILE A 33 4.13 0.13 -11.07
N LEU A 34 4.80 1.23 -11.43
CA LEU A 34 4.18 2.56 -11.53
C LEU A 34 3.05 2.56 -12.56
N ASP A 35 3.24 1.96 -13.73
CA ASP A 35 2.21 1.85 -14.76
C ASP A 35 0.95 1.12 -14.26
N LYS A 36 1.13 0.04 -13.49
CA LYS A 36 0.01 -0.67 -12.85
C LYS A 36 -0.70 0.23 -11.84
N ILE A 37 0.05 0.96 -11.01
CA ILE A 37 -0.53 1.90 -10.04
C ILE A 37 -1.30 3.01 -10.77
N PHE A 38 -0.77 3.58 -11.85
CA PHE A 38 -1.45 4.62 -12.64
C PHE A 38 -2.74 4.10 -13.30
N LYS A 39 -2.72 2.88 -13.84
CA LYS A 39 -3.93 2.23 -14.39
C LYS A 39 -5.03 2.07 -13.36
N ILE A 40 -4.68 1.63 -12.14
CA ILE A 40 -5.61 1.49 -11.03
C ILE A 40 -6.07 2.87 -10.52
N TRP A 41 -5.18 3.86 -10.48
CA TRP A 41 -5.49 5.22 -10.04
C TRP A 41 -6.59 5.85 -10.89
N HIS A 42 -6.58 5.65 -12.21
CA HIS A 42 -7.65 6.16 -13.08
C HIS A 42 -9.05 5.64 -12.73
N CYS A 43 -9.17 4.55 -11.95
CA CYS A 43 -10.46 4.03 -11.50
C CYS A 43 -11.10 4.84 -10.35
N TRP A 44 -10.37 5.75 -9.70
CA TRP A 44 -10.85 6.48 -8.53
C TRP A 44 -10.51 7.98 -8.55
N PRO A 45 -11.51 8.88 -8.35
CA PRO A 45 -11.35 10.30 -8.68
C PRO A 45 -10.43 11.10 -7.73
N ASN A 46 -10.22 10.70 -6.47
CA ASN A 46 -9.49 11.53 -5.48
C ASN A 46 -8.42 10.77 -4.66
N TRP A 47 -7.56 9.98 -5.31
CA TRP A 47 -6.41 9.39 -4.63
C TRP A 47 -5.29 10.40 -4.42
N ARG A 48 -4.74 10.45 -3.21
CA ARG A 48 -3.58 11.28 -2.84
C ARG A 48 -2.51 10.40 -2.21
N PHE A 49 -1.26 10.75 -2.45
CA PHE A 49 -0.10 10.08 -1.86
C PHE A 49 0.55 11.00 -0.85
N LYS A 50 0.91 10.45 0.31
CA LYS A 50 1.52 11.22 1.40
C LYS A 50 2.66 10.44 2.02
N TYR A 51 3.77 11.13 2.23
CA TYR A 51 4.87 10.58 3.00
C TYR A 51 4.55 10.59 4.49
N VAL A 52 4.84 9.49 5.19
CA VAL A 52 4.78 9.39 6.65
C VAL A 52 6.08 8.80 7.21
N PRO A 53 6.53 9.19 8.41
CA PRO A 53 7.69 8.55 9.03
C PRO A 53 7.48 7.04 9.26
N ARG A 54 8.57 6.25 9.24
CA ARG A 54 8.54 4.79 9.52
C ARG A 54 7.73 4.42 10.76
N LEU A 55 7.82 5.24 11.81
CA LEU A 55 7.10 5.06 13.06
C LEU A 55 5.57 5.05 12.88
N ALA A 56 5.06 5.82 11.93
CA ALA A 56 3.65 5.87 11.57
C ALA A 56 3.25 4.77 10.57
N ASN A 57 4.21 4.11 9.90
CA ASN A 57 3.97 3.03 8.95
C ASN A 57 4.23 1.62 9.55
N ARG A 58 4.04 1.46 10.86
CA ARG A 58 4.37 0.21 11.59
C ARG A 58 3.60 -1.01 11.09
N ALA A 59 2.28 -0.90 10.90
CA ALA A 59 1.46 -2.04 10.50
C ALA A 59 1.81 -2.54 9.08
N PRO A 60 1.90 -1.69 8.04
CA PRO A 60 2.37 -2.13 6.73
C PRO A 60 3.81 -2.65 6.74
N HIS A 61 4.68 -2.06 7.57
CA HIS A 61 6.04 -2.56 7.73
C HIS A 61 6.07 -3.98 8.33
N ALA A 62 5.36 -4.21 9.43
CA ALA A 62 5.29 -5.51 10.08
C ALA A 62 4.68 -6.56 9.15
N LEU A 63 3.67 -6.19 8.36
CA LEU A 63 3.09 -7.04 7.33
C LEU A 63 4.09 -7.44 6.25
N ALA A 64 4.82 -6.46 5.71
CA ALA A 64 5.85 -6.73 4.71
C ALA A 64 6.98 -7.62 5.28
N HIS A 65 7.37 -7.40 6.54
CA HIS A 65 8.39 -8.19 7.21
C HIS A 65 7.94 -9.65 7.43
N TRP A 66 6.71 -9.85 7.90
CA TRP A 66 6.13 -11.18 8.07
C TRP A 66 6.02 -11.91 6.72
N ALA A 67 5.51 -11.25 5.67
CA ALA A 67 5.39 -11.85 4.35
C ALA A 67 6.76 -12.27 3.79
N ALA A 68 7.79 -11.42 3.95
CA ALA A 68 9.16 -11.73 3.56
C ALA A 68 9.72 -12.93 4.36
N PHE A 69 9.48 -12.99 5.67
CA PHE A 69 9.89 -14.12 6.51
C PHE A 69 9.24 -15.44 6.06
N CYS A 70 7.99 -15.40 5.64
CA CYS A 70 7.27 -16.57 5.11
C CYS A 70 7.63 -16.89 3.65
N ASN A 71 8.51 -16.12 3.00
CA ASN A 71 8.79 -16.20 1.57
C ASN A 71 7.50 -16.17 0.72
N PHE A 72 6.54 -15.34 1.14
CA PHE A 72 5.22 -15.25 0.53
C PHE A 72 5.23 -14.25 -0.63
N GLU A 73 4.72 -14.68 -1.78
CA GLU A 73 4.51 -13.83 -2.96
C GLU A 73 3.08 -13.96 -3.45
N GLY A 74 2.45 -12.83 -3.80
CA GLY A 74 1.11 -12.79 -4.41
C GLY A 74 0.03 -12.18 -3.52
N VAL A 75 -1.22 -12.58 -3.78
CA VAL A 75 -2.40 -12.04 -3.07
C VAL A 75 -2.52 -12.70 -1.72
N LEU A 76 -2.41 -11.91 -0.66
CA LEU A 76 -2.46 -12.38 0.71
C LEU A 76 -3.91 -12.60 1.17
N PRO A 77 -4.34 -13.84 1.47
CA PRO A 77 -5.66 -14.07 2.00
C PRO A 77 -5.69 -13.62 3.47
N LEU A 78 -6.66 -12.79 3.85
CA LEU A 78 -6.66 -12.14 5.17
C LEU A 78 -6.77 -13.12 6.35
N ASN A 79 -7.24 -14.34 6.11
CA ASN A 79 -7.41 -15.38 7.11
C ASN A 79 -6.10 -16.03 7.56
N ILE A 80 -4.99 -15.83 6.85
CA ILE A 80 -3.68 -16.43 7.23
C ILE A 80 -2.76 -15.45 7.93
N VAL A 81 -3.09 -14.17 7.96
CA VAL A 81 -2.24 -13.12 8.54
C VAL A 81 -2.44 -13.10 10.05
N PRO A 82 -1.39 -13.38 10.86
CA PRO A 82 -1.51 -13.33 12.30
C PRO A 82 -1.89 -11.92 12.76
N VAL A 83 -2.80 -11.82 13.73
CA VAL A 83 -3.21 -10.52 14.30
C VAL A 83 -2.02 -9.73 14.86
N SER A 84 -1.00 -10.43 15.36
CA SER A 84 0.24 -9.84 15.88
C SER A 84 1.01 -9.01 14.85
N VAL A 85 0.81 -9.26 13.55
CA VAL A 85 1.42 -8.52 12.44
C VAL A 85 0.87 -7.10 12.32
N PHE A 86 -0.33 -6.84 12.84
CA PHE A 86 -1.01 -5.55 12.71
C PHE A 86 -0.72 -4.57 13.86
N CYS A 87 0.12 -4.97 14.83
CA CYS A 87 0.57 -4.18 15.99
C CYS A 87 -0.50 -3.21 16.55
N ASP A 88 -1.34 -3.72 17.46
CA ASP A 88 -2.32 -3.05 18.36
C ASP A 88 -3.30 -1.99 17.81
N VAL A 89 -3.18 -1.51 16.57
CA VAL A 89 -4.07 -0.42 16.07
C VAL A 89 -4.42 -0.54 14.58
N GLY A 90 -3.71 -1.36 13.81
CA GLY A 90 -3.91 -1.45 12.36
C GLY A 90 -4.80 -2.61 11.94
N TYR A 91 -6.08 -2.63 12.30
CA TYR A 91 -6.99 -3.56 11.60
C TYR A 91 -6.82 -3.33 10.09
N PRO A 92 -6.61 -4.38 9.26
CA PRO A 92 -6.82 -4.20 7.83
C PRO A 92 -8.22 -3.60 7.72
N LEU A 93 -8.38 -2.48 7.01
CA LEU A 93 -9.69 -1.87 6.81
C LEU A 93 -10.60 -2.97 6.26
N LEU A 94 -11.37 -3.58 7.18
CA LEU A 94 -12.41 -4.52 6.87
C LEU A 94 -13.41 -3.66 6.12
N VAL A 95 -13.33 -3.70 4.80
CA VAL A 95 -14.56 -3.62 4.02
C VAL A 95 -15.32 -4.88 4.41
N SER A 96 -15.98 -4.82 5.57
CA SER A 96 -16.94 -5.81 6.01
C SER A 96 -18.08 -5.74 5.02
N THR A 97 -17.97 -6.50 3.94
CA THR A 97 -19.15 -7.00 3.26
C THR A 97 -19.75 -8.03 4.20
N ARG A 98 -20.61 -7.56 5.11
CA ARG A 98 -21.68 -8.42 5.60
C ARG A 98 -22.48 -8.83 4.36
N VAL A 99 -22.51 -10.14 4.12
CA VAL A 99 -23.49 -10.79 3.24
C VAL A 99 -24.86 -10.67 3.90
#